data_AF-A0A847M537-F1
#
_entry.id   AF-A0A847M537-F1
#
_cell.length_a   1.000
_cell.length_b   1.000
_cell.length_c   1.000
_cell.angle_alpha   90.00
_cell.angle_beta   90.00
_cell.angle_gamma   90.00
#
_symmetry.space_group_name_H-M   'P 1'
#
loop_
_entity.id
_entity.type
_entity.pdbx_description
1 polymer ?
#
loop_
_entity_poly.entity_id
_entity_poly.type
_entity_poly.pdbx_seq_one_letter_code
_entity_poly.pdbx_strand_id
1 'polypeptide(L)'
;MPEDIGFDEDLPVERKAAELSLRKAREAASRGRVEEAVQHATDALENDPAYLEVRRFLGELYEGADENARASREYQAIIQSDRDDESAWEALRRVDPTGAERLERLHDIAPDPFVGTRQPVNSNMLSDIGANDEENEEEYDEDESQSETVSTAEPPAVQQTSPDGEIDARVAWAFEQDYEFRHHLLARPGISDMVEKLQDMSMDYDAWERALVSCAHLDKERWAQEYEVTAEIVEFFGIEHPSLYFAPERRMIPTIIGGDPTMVAITAGMINALPDATLHFVLGRTMAHLALHDQLCRQVATVCLQRSPASQTDVEEALTDLLVTTTLGWDVGVSRDEMIMTRKVAHAWDQRAALSADRGGLLACGDIDAACLAIARGTARDSDIAATLSLADFMAQYDGKDPRQLAAIDPKECPLRNGPYGAYRILMLKWWARSDQYQQLAGA
;
A
#
# COMPACT_ATOMS: atom_id res chain seq x y z
N MET A 1 20.85 -49.27 -9.67
CA MET A 1 19.65 -49.04 -10.50
C MET A 1 19.35 -47.56 -10.40
N PRO A 2 19.19 -46.82 -11.51
CA PRO A 2 18.78 -45.43 -11.40
C PRO A 2 17.27 -45.38 -11.11
N GLU A 3 16.90 -44.66 -10.07
CA GLU A 3 15.51 -44.36 -9.73
C GLU A 3 14.91 -43.48 -10.83
N ASP A 4 13.82 -43.97 -11.42
CA ASP A 4 13.03 -43.28 -12.42
C ASP A 4 12.10 -42.30 -11.69
N ILE A 5 12.53 -41.05 -11.57
CA ILE A 5 11.71 -39.96 -11.04
C ILE A 5 10.88 -39.44 -12.22
N GLY A 6 9.58 -39.72 -12.18
CA GLY A 6 8.64 -39.41 -13.24
C GLY A 6 8.62 -37.92 -13.60
N PHE A 7 8.55 -37.63 -14.89
CA PHE A 7 8.22 -36.30 -15.38
C PHE A 7 6.83 -35.94 -14.88
N ASP A 8 6.73 -34.82 -14.18
CA ASP A 8 5.45 -34.22 -13.85
C ASP A 8 4.83 -33.68 -15.16
N GLU A 9 3.77 -34.33 -15.65
CA GLU A 9 3.20 -34.06 -16.98
C GLU A 9 2.64 -32.63 -17.09
N ASP A 10 2.46 -31.93 -15.97
CA ASP A 10 1.81 -30.62 -15.89
C ASP A 10 2.78 -29.41 -15.92
N LEU A 11 4.09 -29.61 -15.97
CA LEU A 11 5.03 -28.48 -16.01
C LEU A 11 5.00 -27.71 -17.36
N PRO A 12 5.18 -26.37 -17.35
CA PRO A 12 5.36 -25.56 -18.56
C PRO A 12 6.46 -26.10 -19.46
N VAL A 13 6.33 -25.89 -20.79
CA VAL A 13 7.28 -26.43 -21.79
C VAL A 13 8.69 -25.90 -21.55
N GLU A 14 8.78 -24.63 -21.16
CA GLU A 14 10.00 -23.91 -20.81
C GLU A 14 10.67 -24.52 -19.57
N ARG A 15 9.88 -24.82 -18.53
CA ARG A 15 10.35 -25.48 -17.29
C ARG A 15 10.87 -26.89 -17.58
N LYS A 16 10.18 -27.68 -18.42
CA LYS A 16 10.63 -29.02 -18.83
C LYS A 16 11.95 -28.98 -19.62
N ALA A 17 12.11 -27.97 -20.49
CA ALA A 17 13.37 -27.76 -21.21
C ALA A 17 14.51 -27.40 -20.25
N ALA A 18 14.24 -26.52 -19.28
CA ALA A 18 15.20 -26.14 -18.25
C ALA A 18 15.60 -27.32 -17.35
N GLU A 19 14.66 -28.18 -16.95
CA GLU A 19 14.94 -29.42 -16.19
C GLU A 19 15.87 -30.37 -16.94
N LEU A 20 15.64 -30.56 -18.24
CA LEU A 20 16.49 -31.40 -19.07
C LEU A 20 17.94 -30.86 -19.11
N SER A 21 18.08 -29.55 -19.23
CA SER A 21 19.37 -28.87 -19.21
C SER A 21 20.05 -28.94 -17.83
N LEU A 22 19.31 -28.77 -16.73
CA LEU A 22 19.82 -28.97 -15.37
C LEU A 22 20.31 -30.41 -15.14
N ARG A 23 19.59 -31.42 -15.66
CA ARG A 23 20.02 -32.82 -15.56
C ARG A 23 21.35 -33.06 -16.27
N LYS A 24 21.53 -32.49 -17.48
CA LYS A 24 22.81 -32.54 -18.21
C LYS A 24 23.91 -31.84 -17.41
N ALA A 25 23.60 -30.71 -16.78
CA ALA A 25 24.52 -29.97 -15.94
C ALA A 25 25.01 -30.82 -14.76
N ARG A 26 24.10 -31.48 -14.04
CA ARG A 26 24.41 -32.43 -12.95
C ARG A 26 25.26 -33.60 -13.43
N GLU A 27 24.94 -34.18 -14.58
CA GLU A 27 25.70 -35.27 -15.18
C GLU A 27 27.13 -34.85 -15.54
N ALA A 28 27.30 -33.66 -16.15
CA ALA A 28 28.61 -33.10 -16.46
C ALA A 28 29.43 -32.80 -15.20
N ALA A 29 28.80 -32.23 -14.16
CA ALA A 29 29.46 -31.98 -12.87
C ALA A 29 29.93 -33.27 -12.19
N SER A 30 29.11 -34.34 -12.21
CA SER A 30 29.48 -35.65 -11.64
C SER A 30 30.69 -36.29 -12.32
N ARG A 31 30.98 -35.90 -13.57
CA ARG A 31 32.16 -36.32 -14.34
C ARG A 31 33.35 -35.39 -14.21
N GLY A 32 33.27 -34.36 -13.35
CA GLY A 32 34.30 -33.35 -13.16
C GLY A 32 34.42 -32.35 -14.32
N ARG A 33 33.44 -32.28 -15.24
CA ARG A 33 33.43 -31.34 -16.36
C ARG A 33 32.69 -30.06 -15.96
N VAL A 34 33.35 -29.26 -15.13
CA VAL A 34 32.75 -28.07 -14.48
C VAL A 34 32.29 -27.02 -15.50
N GLU A 35 33.11 -26.72 -16.52
CA GLU A 35 32.74 -25.73 -17.55
C GLU A 35 31.50 -26.15 -18.35
N GLU A 36 31.40 -27.43 -18.72
CA GLU A 36 30.20 -27.98 -19.39
C GLU A 36 28.97 -27.94 -18.47
N ALA A 37 29.15 -28.19 -17.18
CA ALA A 37 28.08 -28.13 -16.21
C ALA A 37 27.53 -26.69 -16.06
N VAL A 38 28.42 -25.70 -15.98
CA VAL A 38 28.04 -24.28 -15.93
C VAL A 38 27.30 -23.87 -17.21
N GLN A 39 27.78 -24.29 -18.38
CA GLN A 39 27.09 -24.00 -19.64
C GLN A 39 25.67 -24.57 -19.66
N HIS A 40 25.51 -25.85 -19.33
CA HIS A 40 24.18 -26.48 -19.32
C HIS A 40 23.23 -25.89 -18.26
N ALA A 41 23.74 -25.46 -17.12
CA ALA A 41 22.93 -24.75 -16.13
C ALA A 41 22.58 -23.32 -16.58
N THR A 42 23.46 -22.65 -17.32
CA THR A 42 23.15 -21.36 -17.95
C THR A 42 22.08 -21.52 -19.03
N ASP A 43 22.18 -22.53 -19.89
CA ASP A 43 21.15 -22.88 -20.87
C ASP A 43 19.79 -23.14 -20.18
N ALA A 44 19.80 -23.74 -18.98
CA ALA A 44 18.58 -23.94 -18.21
C ALA A 44 17.93 -22.60 -17.76
N LEU A 45 18.74 -21.63 -17.32
CA LEU A 45 18.25 -20.29 -16.96
C LEU A 45 17.82 -19.45 -18.18
N GLU A 46 18.37 -19.69 -19.36
CA GLU A 46 17.88 -19.06 -20.60
C GLU A 46 16.46 -19.54 -20.96
N ASN A 47 16.15 -20.81 -20.66
CA ASN A 47 14.81 -21.36 -20.88
C ASN A 47 13.84 -20.94 -19.76
N ASP A 48 14.29 -20.91 -18.51
CA ASP A 48 13.49 -20.45 -17.37
C ASP A 48 14.33 -19.62 -16.39
N PRO A 49 14.30 -18.27 -16.52
CA PRO A 49 15.06 -17.37 -15.66
C PRO A 49 14.67 -17.41 -14.17
N ALA A 50 13.47 -17.89 -13.85
CA ALA A 50 12.95 -17.97 -12.49
C ALA A 50 13.25 -19.32 -11.81
N TYR A 51 14.04 -20.20 -12.45
CA TYR A 51 14.34 -21.51 -11.90
C TYR A 51 15.37 -21.47 -10.75
N LEU A 52 14.86 -21.30 -9.52
CA LEU A 52 15.67 -21.18 -8.31
C LEU A 52 16.60 -22.39 -8.06
N GLU A 53 16.16 -23.62 -8.37
CA GLU A 53 17.00 -24.82 -8.22
C GLU A 53 18.26 -24.78 -9.10
N VAL A 54 18.14 -24.25 -10.32
CA VAL A 54 19.28 -24.08 -11.23
C VAL A 54 20.24 -23.02 -10.69
N ARG A 55 19.72 -21.90 -10.17
CA ARG A 55 20.54 -20.86 -9.53
C ARG A 55 21.30 -21.41 -8.33
N ARG A 56 20.64 -22.23 -7.49
CA ARG A 56 21.28 -22.88 -6.34
C ARG A 56 22.41 -23.80 -6.80
N PHE A 57 22.16 -24.62 -7.82
CA PHE A 57 23.17 -25.49 -8.40
C PHE A 57 24.37 -24.73 -8.98
N LEU A 58 24.15 -23.60 -9.67
CA LEU A 58 25.23 -22.72 -10.13
C LEU A 58 26.01 -22.10 -8.96
N GLY A 59 25.30 -21.64 -7.92
CA GLY A 59 25.90 -21.13 -6.69
C GLY A 59 26.85 -22.14 -6.06
N GLU A 60 26.40 -23.39 -5.90
CA GLU A 60 27.20 -24.50 -5.37
C GLU A 60 28.42 -24.84 -6.25
N LEU A 61 28.25 -24.83 -7.57
CA LEU A 61 29.35 -25.06 -8.52
C LEU A 61 30.41 -23.97 -8.43
N TYR A 62 30.00 -22.70 -8.38
CA TYR A 62 30.93 -21.57 -8.24
C TYR A 62 31.60 -21.54 -6.87
N GLU A 63 30.88 -21.86 -5.79
CA GLU A 63 31.44 -22.00 -4.44
C GLU A 63 32.51 -23.12 -4.41
N GLY A 64 32.22 -24.27 -5.01
CA GLY A 64 33.18 -25.38 -5.13
C GLY A 64 34.40 -25.07 -6.01
N ALA A 65 34.29 -24.12 -6.92
CA ALA A 65 35.38 -23.64 -7.78
C ALA A 65 36.15 -22.43 -7.18
N ASP A 66 35.82 -22.01 -5.95
CA ASP A 66 36.34 -20.81 -5.29
C ASP A 66 36.05 -19.49 -6.05
N GLU A 67 35.02 -19.50 -6.90
CA GLU A 67 34.51 -18.32 -7.62
C GLU A 67 33.44 -17.58 -6.78
N ASN A 68 33.79 -17.21 -5.55
CA ASN A 68 32.87 -16.67 -4.55
C ASN A 68 32.05 -15.45 -5.03
N ALA A 69 32.62 -14.61 -5.90
CA ALA A 69 31.91 -13.45 -6.46
C ALA A 69 30.76 -13.85 -7.41
N ARG A 70 30.86 -14.97 -8.11
CA ARG A 70 29.79 -15.50 -8.97
C ARG A 70 28.78 -16.28 -8.15
N ALA A 71 29.24 -17.09 -7.19
CA ALA A 71 28.37 -17.77 -6.24
C ALA A 71 27.47 -16.77 -5.47
N SER A 72 28.06 -15.68 -4.97
CA SER A 72 27.34 -14.60 -4.29
C SER A 72 26.21 -14.03 -5.17
N ARG A 73 26.44 -13.79 -6.47
CA ARG A 73 25.39 -13.28 -7.37
C ARG A 73 24.20 -14.22 -7.51
N GLU A 74 24.45 -15.53 -7.62
CA GLU A 74 23.35 -16.50 -7.74
C GLU A 74 22.55 -16.60 -6.44
N TYR A 75 23.21 -16.63 -5.28
CA TYR A 75 22.51 -16.65 -3.99
C TYR A 75 21.73 -15.35 -3.73
N GLN A 76 22.28 -14.19 -4.11
CA GLN A 76 21.55 -12.92 -4.04
C GLN A 76 20.31 -12.91 -4.93
N ALA A 77 20.38 -13.51 -6.13
CA ALA A 77 19.22 -13.64 -7.01
C ALA A 77 18.14 -14.54 -6.41
N ILE A 78 18.52 -15.64 -5.73
CA ILE A 78 17.57 -16.48 -4.99
C ILE A 78 16.91 -15.68 -3.86
N ILE A 79 17.69 -14.99 -3.02
CA ILE A 79 17.18 -14.17 -1.91
C ILE A 79 16.28 -13.03 -2.42
N GLN A 80 16.56 -12.47 -3.60
CA GLN A 80 15.71 -11.44 -4.20
C GLN A 80 14.34 -11.98 -4.62
N SER A 81 14.28 -13.22 -5.11
CA SER A 81 13.04 -13.89 -5.51
C SER A 81 12.30 -14.51 -4.34
N ASP A 82 13.01 -15.12 -3.40
CA ASP A 82 12.50 -15.73 -2.18
C ASP A 82 13.34 -15.26 -0.98
N ARG A 83 12.82 -14.23 -0.29
CA ARG A 83 13.51 -13.60 0.85
C ARG A 83 13.63 -14.51 2.06
N ASP A 84 12.80 -15.54 2.15
CA ASP A 84 12.72 -16.45 3.31
C ASP A 84 13.57 -17.74 3.10
N ASP A 85 14.29 -17.86 1.99
CA ASP A 85 15.18 -19.01 1.71
C ASP A 85 16.41 -19.02 2.63
N GLU A 86 16.27 -19.64 3.80
CA GLU A 86 17.33 -19.77 4.81
C GLU A 86 18.59 -20.45 4.24
N SER A 87 18.43 -21.40 3.32
CA SER A 87 19.57 -22.10 2.70
C SER A 87 20.40 -21.17 1.82
N ALA A 88 19.75 -20.27 1.08
CA ALA A 88 20.41 -19.26 0.27
C ALA A 88 21.10 -18.20 1.14
N TRP A 89 20.47 -17.80 2.26
CA TRP A 89 21.09 -16.91 3.24
C TRP A 89 22.34 -17.51 3.89
N GLU A 90 22.29 -18.76 4.33
CA GLU A 90 23.45 -19.46 4.87
C GLU A 90 24.58 -19.56 3.85
N ALA A 91 24.27 -19.92 2.61
CA ALA A 91 25.25 -20.01 1.55
C ALA A 91 25.87 -18.64 1.22
N LEU A 92 25.07 -17.58 1.17
CA LEU A 92 25.56 -16.22 0.99
C LEU A 92 26.47 -15.77 2.14
N ARG A 93 26.11 -16.05 3.39
CA ARG A 93 26.97 -15.75 4.56
C ARG A 93 28.33 -16.46 4.49
N ARG A 94 28.40 -17.65 3.89
CA ARG A 94 29.68 -18.35 3.67
C ARG A 94 30.53 -17.70 2.60
N VAL A 95 29.95 -17.39 1.43
CA VAL A 95 30.73 -16.91 0.25
C VAL A 95 30.96 -15.40 0.24
N ASP A 96 30.06 -14.62 0.83
CA ASP A 96 30.10 -13.16 0.88
C ASP A 96 29.42 -12.63 2.16
N PRO A 97 30.09 -12.74 3.32
CA PRO A 97 29.54 -12.30 4.60
C PRO A 97 29.15 -10.81 4.59
N THR A 98 29.90 -9.96 3.90
CA THR A 98 29.62 -8.52 3.81
C THR A 98 28.40 -8.24 2.94
N GLY A 99 28.23 -8.99 1.83
CA GLY A 99 27.02 -8.95 1.01
C GLY A 99 25.79 -9.42 1.77
N ALA A 100 25.91 -10.50 2.55
CA ALA A 100 24.87 -11.00 3.44
C ALA A 100 24.48 -9.94 4.48
N GLU A 101 25.43 -9.41 5.26
CA GLU A 101 25.15 -8.37 6.28
C GLU A 101 24.53 -7.11 5.67
N ARG A 102 24.94 -6.72 4.45
CA ARG A 102 24.31 -5.62 3.73
C ARG A 102 22.85 -5.95 3.37
N LEU A 103 22.58 -7.14 2.84
CA LEU A 103 21.23 -7.55 2.47
C LEU A 103 20.35 -7.80 3.69
N GLU A 104 20.87 -8.31 4.80
CA GLU A 104 20.15 -8.45 6.08
C GLU A 104 19.73 -7.08 6.62
N ARG A 105 20.64 -6.10 6.61
CA ARG A 105 20.28 -4.72 6.98
C ARG A 105 19.21 -4.11 6.07
N LEU A 106 19.17 -4.53 4.80
CA LEU A 106 18.12 -4.11 3.86
C LEU A 106 16.85 -4.97 3.99
N HIS A 107 16.95 -6.18 4.54
CA HIS A 107 15.84 -7.09 4.79
C HIS A 107 14.91 -6.52 5.87
N ASP A 108 15.50 -5.90 6.90
CA ASP A 108 14.77 -5.26 7.99
C ASP A 108 14.24 -3.87 7.63
N ILE A 109 14.58 -3.33 6.45
CA ILE A 109 13.99 -2.09 5.96
C ILE A 109 12.74 -2.45 5.18
N ALA A 110 11.66 -1.70 5.42
CA ALA A 110 10.43 -1.83 4.67
C ALA A 110 10.74 -1.89 3.16
N PRO A 111 10.10 -2.77 2.37
CA PRO A 111 10.22 -2.74 0.91
C PRO A 111 9.60 -1.47 0.29
N ASP A 112 9.29 -0.49 1.13
CA ASP A 112 8.71 0.79 0.83
C ASP A 112 9.75 1.68 0.11
N PRO A 113 9.43 2.15 -1.10
CA PRO A 113 10.34 2.99 -1.88
C PRO A 113 10.55 4.39 -1.30
N PHE A 114 9.69 4.81 -0.38
CA PHE A 114 9.69 6.10 0.29
C PHE A 114 10.43 6.09 1.64
N VAL A 115 10.67 4.92 2.25
CA VAL A 115 11.37 4.81 3.56
C VAL A 115 12.89 4.75 3.40
N GLY A 116 13.39 4.22 2.28
CA GLY A 116 14.83 4.04 2.01
C GLY A 116 15.61 5.34 1.73
N THR A 117 14.91 6.43 1.41
CA THR A 117 15.47 7.74 1.10
C THR A 117 15.21 8.70 2.26
N ARG A 118 16.01 8.60 3.33
CA ARG A 118 16.06 9.59 4.43
C ARG A 118 16.63 10.94 3.98
N GLN A 119 16.12 11.50 2.88
CA GLN A 119 16.29 12.91 2.57
C GLN A 119 15.06 13.66 3.11
N PRO A 120 15.22 14.89 3.65
CA PRO A 120 14.06 15.73 3.92
C PRO A 120 13.20 15.81 2.65
N VAL A 121 11.88 15.71 2.79
CA VAL A 121 10.94 15.75 1.66
C VAL A 121 11.09 17.11 0.96
N ASN A 122 11.92 17.14 -0.06
CA ASN A 122 12.03 18.25 -0.99
C ASN A 122 11.10 17.99 -2.18
N SER A 123 10.68 19.06 -2.86
CA SER A 123 9.81 19.02 -4.05
C SER A 123 10.21 17.98 -5.12
N ASN A 124 11.50 17.61 -5.18
CA ASN A 124 12.03 16.57 -6.07
C ASN A 124 11.62 15.12 -5.70
N MET A 125 11.09 14.82 -4.52
CA MET A 125 10.64 13.45 -4.20
C MET A 125 9.30 13.09 -4.85
N LEU A 126 8.51 14.11 -5.23
CA LEU A 126 7.20 13.98 -5.85
C LEU A 126 7.25 14.04 -7.39
N SER A 127 8.45 14.12 -7.98
CA SER A 127 8.63 14.03 -9.43
C SER A 127 8.45 12.60 -9.95
N ASP A 128 8.72 11.59 -9.11
CA ASP A 128 8.56 10.16 -9.47
C ASP A 128 7.13 9.64 -9.24
N ILE A 129 6.24 10.45 -8.64
CA ILE A 129 4.82 10.13 -8.49
C ILE A 129 4.06 10.75 -9.67
N GLY A 130 3.75 9.92 -10.67
CA GLY A 130 2.81 10.25 -11.75
C GLY A 130 3.40 11.03 -12.94
N ALA A 131 4.48 10.53 -13.57
CA ALA A 131 5.09 11.13 -14.75
C ALA A 131 4.29 10.96 -16.07
N ASN A 132 2.95 11.03 -16.05
CA ASN A 132 2.11 10.90 -17.24
C ASN A 132 1.07 12.04 -17.43
N ASP A 133 1.16 13.13 -16.66
CA ASP A 133 0.21 14.26 -16.72
C ASP A 133 0.44 15.25 -17.88
N GLU A 134 1.19 14.88 -18.91
CA GLU A 134 1.27 15.66 -20.15
C GLU A 134 0.46 14.95 -21.24
N GLU A 135 -0.86 15.15 -21.26
CA GLU A 135 -1.74 15.19 -22.45
C GLU A 135 -3.21 14.91 -22.07
N ASN A 136 -3.94 15.96 -21.66
CA ASN A 136 -5.37 16.24 -21.94
C ASN A 136 -6.03 17.01 -20.78
N GLU A 137 -5.78 18.32 -20.71
CA GLU A 137 -6.77 19.25 -20.14
C GLU A 137 -6.92 20.41 -21.12
N GLU A 138 -8.16 20.67 -21.51
CA GLU A 138 -8.57 21.64 -22.52
C GLU A 138 -8.06 23.05 -22.19
N GLU A 139 -7.52 23.68 -23.23
CA GLU A 139 -6.90 25.00 -23.28
C GLU A 139 -7.90 26.10 -22.86
N TYR A 140 -7.68 26.69 -21.68
CA TYR A 140 -8.22 27.99 -21.33
C TYR A 140 -7.12 29.04 -21.54
N ASP A 141 -7.26 29.79 -22.63
CA ASP A 141 -6.50 31.02 -22.91
C ASP A 141 -6.72 32.03 -21.78
N GLU A 142 -5.67 32.50 -21.13
CA GLU A 142 -5.62 33.87 -20.63
C GLU A 142 -4.17 34.36 -20.38
N ASP A 143 -3.97 35.62 -20.80
CA ASP A 143 -2.75 36.37 -21.09
C ASP A 143 -1.56 36.27 -20.10
N GLU A 144 -0.37 36.08 -20.68
CA GLU A 144 0.94 36.28 -20.04
C GLU A 144 1.16 37.75 -19.64
N SER A 145 1.57 37.98 -18.39
CA SER A 145 2.41 39.14 -18.07
C SER A 145 3.60 38.70 -17.22
N GLN A 146 4.79 38.88 -17.80
CA GLN A 146 6.08 38.59 -17.19
C GLN A 146 6.42 39.66 -16.14
N SER A 147 6.96 39.24 -15.00
CA SER A 147 7.90 40.08 -14.24
C SER A 147 8.94 39.23 -13.50
N GLU A 148 10.15 39.78 -13.48
CA GLU A 148 11.42 39.14 -13.13
C GLU A 148 11.77 39.18 -11.63
N THR A 149 12.43 38.09 -11.20
CA THR A 149 13.49 37.96 -10.17
C THR A 149 13.20 38.25 -8.69
N VAL A 150 13.68 37.36 -7.78
CA VAL A 150 14.88 37.58 -6.96
C VAL A 150 15.28 36.29 -6.21
N SER A 151 16.56 35.96 -6.32
CA SER A 151 17.30 34.96 -5.54
C SER A 151 17.59 35.48 -4.13
N THR A 152 17.37 34.66 -3.09
CA THR A 152 18.14 34.71 -1.83
C THR A 152 18.14 33.36 -1.13
N ALA A 153 19.21 33.13 -0.37
CA ALA A 153 19.80 31.87 0.02
C ALA A 153 19.25 31.24 1.32
N GLU A 154 19.51 29.93 1.49
CA GLU A 154 19.38 29.16 2.74
C GLU A 154 20.11 29.81 3.93
N PRO A 155 19.62 29.60 5.17
CA PRO A 155 20.28 28.64 6.08
C PRO A 155 19.31 28.06 7.16
N PRO A 156 19.81 27.42 8.25
CA PRO A 156 20.49 26.13 8.35
C PRO A 156 19.65 25.09 9.15
N ALA A 157 20.11 23.84 9.14
CA ALA A 157 19.57 22.74 9.95
C ALA A 157 19.45 23.09 11.44
N VAL A 158 18.28 22.80 12.03
CA VAL A 158 18.07 22.82 13.48
C VAL A 158 17.37 21.53 13.91
N GLN A 159 17.90 20.96 14.98
CA GLN A 159 17.39 19.79 15.70
C GLN A 159 15.92 20.00 16.09
N GLN A 160 15.09 19.00 15.79
CA GLN A 160 13.69 18.95 16.18
C GLN A 160 13.57 18.84 17.72
N THR A 161 13.20 19.94 18.35
CA THR A 161 12.45 19.96 19.61
C THR A 161 11.38 21.04 19.48
N SER A 162 10.11 20.65 19.34
CA SER A 162 9.00 21.60 19.30
C SER A 162 8.91 22.34 20.65
N PRO A 163 8.64 23.66 20.68
CA PRO A 163 8.66 24.46 21.90
C PRO A 163 7.37 24.45 22.73
N ASP A 164 6.37 23.65 22.36
CA ASP A 164 5.11 23.55 23.09
C ASP A 164 4.84 22.08 23.42
N GLY A 165 4.74 21.78 24.72
CA GLY A 165 4.54 20.45 25.27
C GLY A 165 3.15 19.87 25.01
N GLU A 166 2.72 19.81 23.76
CA GLU A 166 1.72 18.85 23.33
C GLU A 166 2.42 17.53 23.03
N ILE A 167 2.02 16.48 23.74
CA ILE A 167 2.34 15.12 23.34
C ILE A 167 1.67 14.97 21.97
N ASP A 168 2.47 15.00 20.90
CA ASP A 168 2.07 14.52 19.57
C ASP A 168 1.74 13.03 19.78
N ALA A 169 0.48 12.75 20.11
CA ALA A 169 -0.01 11.44 20.51
C ALA A 169 -0.10 10.56 19.26
N ARG A 170 1.07 10.29 18.67
CA ARG A 170 1.20 9.43 17.52
C ARG A 170 0.74 8.06 17.92
N VAL A 171 -0.19 7.57 17.16
CA VAL A 171 -0.67 6.21 17.25
C VAL A 171 0.49 5.28 16.90
N ALA A 172 0.79 4.33 17.78
CA ALA A 172 2.03 3.55 17.72
C ALA A 172 2.15 2.68 16.45
N TRP A 173 1.04 2.33 15.80
CA TRP A 173 1.02 1.54 14.56
C TRP A 173 0.97 2.38 13.29
N ALA A 174 0.92 3.72 13.37
CA ALA A 174 0.88 4.56 12.20
C ALA A 174 2.10 4.32 11.29
N PHE A 175 1.89 4.43 9.99
CA PHE A 175 2.95 4.41 9.00
C PHE A 175 3.90 5.59 9.22
N GLU A 176 5.21 5.37 9.06
CA GLU A 176 6.25 6.26 9.57
C GLU A 176 6.17 7.69 8.99
N GLN A 177 5.69 7.82 7.75
CA GLN A 177 5.56 9.08 7.03
C GLN A 177 4.15 9.69 7.06
N ASP A 178 3.16 9.04 7.69
CA ASP A 178 1.77 9.50 7.67
C ASP A 178 1.64 10.92 8.24
N TYR A 179 2.07 11.11 9.50
CA TYR A 179 2.00 12.40 10.21
C TYR A 179 2.78 13.51 9.50
N GLU A 180 3.91 13.19 8.87
CA GLU A 180 4.70 14.15 8.10
C GLU A 180 3.92 14.66 6.88
N PHE A 181 3.35 13.75 6.08
CA PHE A 181 2.58 14.12 4.90
C PHE A 181 1.25 14.78 5.25
N ARG A 182 0.64 14.42 6.38
CA ARG A 182 -0.52 15.12 6.93
C ARG A 182 -0.18 16.58 7.22
N HIS A 183 0.94 16.82 7.90
CA HIS A 183 1.39 18.18 8.20
C HIS A 183 1.69 18.96 6.91
N HIS A 184 2.37 18.34 5.94
CA HIS A 184 2.65 18.96 4.65
C HIS A 184 1.37 19.32 3.88
N LEU A 185 0.35 18.45 3.89
CA LEU A 185 -0.94 18.73 3.25
C LEU A 185 -1.64 19.92 3.91
N LEU A 186 -1.75 19.92 5.23
CA LEU A 186 -2.44 20.99 5.97
C LEU A 186 -1.72 22.34 5.89
N ALA A 187 -0.40 22.33 5.63
CA ALA A 187 0.40 23.54 5.45
C ALA A 187 0.35 24.12 4.01
N ARG A 188 -0.34 23.47 3.06
CA ARG A 188 -0.38 23.95 1.66
C ARG A 188 -1.19 25.26 1.53
N PRO A 189 -0.83 26.14 0.57
CA PRO A 189 -1.61 27.34 0.29
C PRO A 189 -3.09 27.02 0.02
N GLY A 190 -3.99 27.84 0.56
CA GLY A 190 -5.46 27.69 0.41
C GLY A 190 -6.10 26.66 1.36
N ILE A 191 -5.34 25.70 1.90
CA ILE A 191 -5.91 24.63 2.73
C ILE A 191 -6.44 25.14 4.07
N SER A 192 -5.87 26.22 4.63
CA SER A 192 -6.41 26.81 5.87
C SER A 192 -7.84 27.33 5.71
N ASP A 193 -8.17 27.97 4.57
CA ASP A 193 -9.54 28.44 4.27
C ASP A 193 -10.49 27.25 4.05
N MET A 194 -10.01 26.22 3.36
CA MET A 194 -10.76 24.97 3.21
C MET A 194 -11.09 24.34 4.57
N VAL A 195 -10.10 24.24 5.46
CA VAL A 195 -10.25 23.66 6.80
C VAL A 195 -11.26 24.43 7.64
N GLU A 196 -11.21 25.77 7.62
CA GLU A 196 -12.18 26.61 8.34
C GLU A 196 -13.62 26.31 7.88
N LYS A 197 -13.85 26.29 6.57
CA LYS A 197 -15.18 25.97 5.99
C LYS A 197 -15.65 24.56 6.34
N LEU A 198 -14.75 23.57 6.33
CA LEU A 198 -15.07 22.19 6.70
C LEU A 198 -15.41 22.05 8.19
N GLN A 199 -14.70 22.78 9.05
CA GLN A 199 -14.99 22.82 10.49
C GLN A 199 -16.35 23.46 10.77
N ASP A 200 -16.67 24.58 10.10
CA ASP A 200 -17.98 25.21 10.21
C ASP A 200 -19.11 24.27 9.75
N MET A 201 -18.92 23.59 8.61
CA MET A 201 -19.89 22.60 8.11
C MET A 201 -20.03 21.40 9.06
N SER A 202 -18.97 21.00 9.77
CA SER A 202 -19.03 19.83 10.66
C SER A 202 -20.05 19.98 11.79
N MET A 203 -20.36 21.22 12.16
CA MET A 203 -21.36 21.57 13.18
C MET A 203 -22.79 21.63 12.62
N ASP A 204 -22.98 21.57 11.30
CA ASP A 204 -24.28 21.59 10.64
C ASP A 204 -24.74 20.16 10.30
N TYR A 205 -25.60 19.61 11.16
CA TYR A 205 -26.14 18.26 10.96
C TYR A 205 -26.93 18.13 9.66
N ASP A 206 -27.68 19.17 9.27
CA ASP A 206 -28.54 19.15 8.09
C ASP A 206 -27.70 19.14 6.80
N ALA A 207 -26.47 19.68 6.83
CA ALA A 207 -25.55 19.60 5.72
C ALA A 207 -25.17 18.15 5.39
N TRP A 208 -25.01 17.30 6.41
CA TRP A 208 -24.61 15.90 6.25
C TRP A 208 -25.71 15.01 5.66
N GLU A 209 -26.99 15.39 5.78
CA GLU A 209 -28.10 14.62 5.18
C GLU A 209 -27.93 14.47 3.66
N ARG A 210 -27.26 15.43 3.01
CA ARG A 210 -26.97 15.36 1.57
C ARG A 210 -26.03 14.22 1.19
N ALA A 211 -25.12 13.83 2.08
CA ALA A 211 -24.23 12.69 1.88
C ALA A 211 -24.90 11.35 2.26
N LEU A 212 -26.07 11.38 2.91
CA LEU A 212 -26.81 10.20 3.37
C LEU A 212 -28.00 9.82 2.48
N VAL A 213 -28.19 10.45 1.33
CA VAL A 213 -29.42 10.35 0.52
C VAL A 213 -29.81 8.90 0.16
N SER A 214 -28.84 7.99 -0.02
CA SER A 214 -29.07 6.57 -0.33
C SER A 214 -28.96 5.64 0.89
N CYS A 215 -28.64 6.18 2.07
CA CYS A 215 -28.37 5.42 3.28
C CYS A 215 -29.61 5.20 4.13
N ALA A 216 -29.71 4.04 4.76
CA ALA A 216 -30.59 3.80 5.89
C ALA A 216 -29.76 3.69 7.17
N HIS A 217 -30.33 3.91 8.35
CA HIS A 217 -29.64 3.49 9.58
C HIS A 217 -29.38 1.98 9.54
N LEU A 218 -28.21 1.56 10.00
CA LEU A 218 -27.92 0.14 10.14
C LEU A 218 -28.83 -0.41 11.25
N ASP A 219 -29.72 -1.33 10.90
CA ASP A 219 -30.62 -1.94 11.88
C ASP A 219 -29.85 -2.94 12.75
N LYS A 220 -29.79 -2.67 14.06
CA LYS A 220 -29.05 -3.50 15.03
C LYS A 220 -29.62 -4.91 15.20
N GLU A 221 -30.93 -5.09 15.03
CA GLU A 221 -31.54 -6.42 15.13
C GLU A 221 -31.24 -7.25 13.88
N ARG A 222 -31.23 -6.60 12.71
CA ARG A 222 -30.94 -7.26 11.44
C ARG A 222 -29.45 -7.55 11.22
N TRP A 223 -28.58 -6.67 11.70
CA TRP A 223 -27.13 -6.67 11.45
C TRP A 223 -26.35 -6.78 12.76
N ALA A 224 -26.75 -7.72 13.62
CA ALA A 224 -26.20 -7.88 14.96
C ALA A 224 -24.69 -8.16 14.93
N GLN A 225 -24.22 -8.99 13.98
CA GLN A 225 -22.81 -9.33 13.84
C GLN A 225 -21.96 -8.10 13.52
N GLU A 226 -22.39 -7.27 12.59
CA GLU A 226 -21.69 -6.05 12.18
C GLU A 226 -21.59 -5.06 13.35
N TYR A 227 -22.65 -4.96 14.15
CA TYR A 227 -22.65 -4.14 15.36
C TYR A 227 -21.73 -4.67 16.45
N GLU A 228 -21.74 -5.97 16.70
CA GLU A 228 -20.87 -6.62 17.70
C GLU A 228 -19.40 -6.44 17.33
N VAL A 229 -19.03 -6.76 16.09
CA VAL A 229 -17.66 -6.56 15.57
C VAL A 229 -17.26 -5.09 15.66
N THR A 230 -18.14 -4.16 15.26
CA THR A 230 -17.81 -2.73 15.37
C THR A 230 -17.61 -2.30 16.82
N ALA A 231 -18.43 -2.79 17.75
CA ALA A 231 -18.31 -2.46 19.17
C ALA A 231 -16.99 -2.96 19.76
N GLU A 232 -16.57 -4.19 19.42
CA GLU A 232 -15.28 -4.76 19.84
C GLU A 232 -14.11 -3.92 19.32
N ILE A 233 -14.15 -3.51 18.05
CA ILE A 233 -13.11 -2.68 17.43
C ILE A 233 -13.06 -1.29 18.05
N VAL A 234 -14.22 -0.68 18.30
CA VAL A 234 -14.33 0.64 18.93
C VAL A 234 -13.74 0.62 20.34
N GLU A 235 -14.03 -0.45 21.12
CA GLU A 235 -13.43 -0.67 22.44
C GLU A 235 -11.92 -0.88 22.34
N PHE A 236 -11.45 -1.69 21.38
CA PHE A 236 -10.03 -1.94 21.14
C PHE A 236 -9.24 -0.65 20.89
N PHE A 237 -9.75 0.24 20.04
CA PHE A 237 -9.09 1.52 19.76
C PHE A 237 -9.37 2.60 20.81
N GLY A 238 -10.33 2.39 21.72
CA GLY A 238 -10.73 3.39 22.70
C GLY A 238 -11.34 4.66 22.08
N ILE A 239 -12.05 4.50 20.95
CA ILE A 239 -12.70 5.63 20.24
C ILE A 239 -14.19 5.72 20.60
N GLU A 240 -14.83 6.81 20.20
CA GLU A 240 -16.29 6.94 20.32
C GLU A 240 -17.01 6.07 19.28
N HIS A 241 -18.17 5.54 19.65
CA HIS A 241 -18.94 4.69 18.76
C HIS A 241 -19.56 5.52 17.61
N PRO A 242 -19.23 5.24 16.34
CA PRO A 242 -19.81 5.98 15.23
C PRO A 242 -21.28 5.62 15.04
N SER A 243 -22.01 6.51 14.39
CA SER A 243 -23.34 6.21 13.86
C SER A 243 -23.22 5.39 12.58
N LEU A 244 -23.72 4.15 12.62
CA LEU A 244 -23.64 3.23 11.50
C LEU A 244 -24.85 3.35 10.57
N TYR A 245 -24.56 3.43 9.28
CA TYR A 245 -25.53 3.47 8.20
C TYR A 245 -25.32 2.30 7.25
N PHE A 246 -26.39 1.84 6.62
CA PHE A 246 -26.40 0.86 5.56
C PHE A 246 -26.57 1.55 4.21
N ALA A 247 -25.63 1.35 3.30
CA ALA A 247 -25.71 1.77 1.91
C ALA A 247 -26.02 0.57 1.01
N PRO A 248 -27.10 0.59 0.20
CA PRO A 248 -27.50 -0.53 -0.66
C PRO A 248 -26.63 -0.68 -1.92
N GLU A 249 -25.31 -0.57 -1.77
CA GLU A 249 -24.32 -0.58 -2.84
C GLU A 249 -23.50 -1.87 -2.85
N ARG A 250 -22.99 -2.25 -4.02
CA ARG A 250 -22.25 -3.52 -4.22
C ARG A 250 -20.74 -3.40 -4.00
N ARG A 251 -20.23 -2.25 -3.59
CA ARG A 251 -18.79 -1.97 -3.39
C ARG A 251 -18.29 -2.52 -2.05
N MET A 252 -16.99 -2.85 -1.95
CA MET A 252 -16.37 -3.55 -0.79
C MET A 252 -15.75 -2.63 0.26
N ILE A 253 -16.16 -1.37 0.31
CA ILE A 253 -15.52 -0.35 1.13
C ILE A 253 -16.59 0.44 1.87
N PRO A 254 -16.42 0.67 3.18
CA PRO A 254 -17.25 1.59 3.92
C PRO A 254 -16.75 3.03 3.75
N THR A 255 -17.65 3.99 3.95
CA THR A 255 -17.36 5.41 3.79
C THR A 255 -17.50 6.12 5.12
N ILE A 256 -16.43 6.79 5.57
CA ILE A 256 -16.48 7.70 6.71
C ILE A 256 -17.00 9.05 6.18
N ILE A 257 -18.16 9.48 6.66
CA ILE A 257 -18.86 10.66 6.14
C ILE A 257 -18.40 11.90 6.91
N GLY A 258 -18.68 11.93 8.21
CA GLY A 258 -18.44 13.09 9.08
C GLY A 258 -19.51 13.23 10.15
N GLY A 259 -19.60 14.41 10.77
CA GLY A 259 -20.56 14.73 11.82
C GLY A 259 -20.13 14.32 13.24
N ASP A 260 -21.00 14.63 14.19
CA ASP A 260 -20.83 14.36 15.62
C ASP A 260 -22.14 13.76 16.21
N PRO A 261 -22.17 12.46 16.55
CA PRO A 261 -21.08 11.48 16.42
C PRO A 261 -20.75 11.18 14.95
N THR A 262 -19.51 10.79 14.66
CA THR A 262 -19.07 10.51 13.28
C THR A 262 -19.91 9.41 12.65
N MET A 263 -20.33 9.64 11.41
CA MET A 263 -21.18 8.74 10.63
C MET A 263 -20.34 7.89 9.69
N VAL A 264 -20.64 6.59 9.64
CA VAL A 264 -19.98 5.61 8.79
C VAL A 264 -21.03 4.82 8.01
N ALA A 265 -20.95 4.83 6.68
CA ALA A 265 -21.78 4.02 5.82
C ALA A 265 -21.10 2.69 5.48
N ILE A 266 -21.78 1.59 5.79
CA ILE A 266 -21.40 0.22 5.48
C ILE A 266 -22.21 -0.25 4.27
N THR A 267 -21.52 -0.77 3.26
CA THR A 267 -22.16 -1.20 2.02
C THR A 267 -22.72 -2.62 2.10
N ALA A 268 -23.82 -2.87 1.38
CA ALA A 268 -24.39 -4.20 1.22
C ALA A 268 -23.40 -5.19 0.62
N GLY A 269 -22.57 -4.73 -0.32
CA GLY A 269 -21.54 -5.54 -0.94
C GLY A 269 -20.57 -6.10 0.10
N MET A 270 -20.09 -5.26 1.02
CA MET A 270 -19.11 -5.66 2.02
C MET A 270 -19.67 -6.76 2.91
N ILE A 271 -20.88 -6.55 3.42
CA ILE A 271 -21.60 -7.53 4.27
C ILE A 271 -21.78 -8.86 3.54
N ASN A 272 -22.14 -8.84 2.25
CA ASN A 272 -22.44 -10.04 1.50
C ASN A 272 -21.20 -10.83 1.02
N ALA A 273 -20.06 -10.16 0.83
CA ALA A 273 -18.88 -10.76 0.19
C ALA A 273 -17.68 -10.99 1.13
N LEU A 274 -17.66 -10.35 2.29
CA LEU A 274 -16.58 -10.47 3.27
C LEU A 274 -17.08 -11.22 4.51
N PRO A 275 -16.76 -12.51 4.68
CA PRO A 275 -17.10 -13.24 5.90
C PRO A 275 -16.08 -12.99 7.03
N ASP A 276 -16.55 -13.13 8.27
CA ASP A 276 -15.75 -13.34 9.48
C ASP A 276 -14.60 -12.33 9.67
N ALA A 277 -13.36 -12.81 9.73
CA ALA A 277 -12.16 -12.01 9.95
C ALA A 277 -11.87 -11.00 8.84
N THR A 278 -12.34 -11.25 7.60
CA THR A 278 -12.16 -10.28 6.50
C THR A 278 -13.04 -9.05 6.69
N LEU A 279 -14.26 -9.23 7.21
CA LEU A 279 -15.14 -8.13 7.60
C LEU A 279 -14.58 -7.39 8.80
N HIS A 280 -14.10 -8.12 9.81
CA HIS A 280 -13.42 -7.55 10.98
C HIS A 280 -12.25 -6.66 10.55
N PHE A 281 -11.40 -7.12 9.64
CA PHE A 281 -10.30 -6.30 9.12
C PHE A 281 -10.79 -5.02 8.44
N VAL A 282 -11.80 -5.09 7.57
CA VAL A 282 -12.29 -3.89 6.85
C VAL A 282 -12.95 -2.89 7.79
N LEU A 283 -13.73 -3.35 8.77
CA LEU A 283 -14.27 -2.48 9.82
C LEU A 283 -13.14 -1.93 10.70
N GLY A 284 -12.17 -2.77 11.07
CA GLY A 284 -10.99 -2.42 11.86
C GLY A 284 -10.18 -1.31 11.21
N ARG A 285 -9.90 -1.44 9.91
CA ARG A 285 -9.22 -0.43 9.09
C ARG A 285 -9.99 0.89 9.04
N THR A 286 -11.32 0.81 8.96
CA THR A 286 -12.19 2.00 8.96
C THR A 286 -12.13 2.74 10.30
N MET A 287 -12.23 2.00 11.41
CA MET A 287 -12.13 2.58 12.75
C MET A 287 -10.70 3.05 13.07
N ALA A 288 -9.68 2.42 12.50
CA ALA A 288 -8.30 2.87 12.63
C ALA A 288 -8.11 4.29 12.06
N HIS A 289 -8.79 4.66 10.96
CA HIS A 289 -8.78 6.05 10.49
C HIS A 289 -9.41 7.04 11.49
N LEU A 290 -10.42 6.61 12.25
CA LEU A 290 -10.99 7.43 13.32
C LEU A 290 -10.00 7.58 14.48
N ALA A 291 -9.33 6.49 14.87
CA ALA A 291 -8.29 6.49 15.90
C ALA A 291 -7.06 7.32 15.51
N LEU A 292 -6.73 7.41 14.22
CA LEU A 292 -5.68 8.28 13.67
C LEU A 292 -6.10 9.76 13.59
N HIS A 293 -7.38 10.06 13.85
CA HIS A 293 -7.97 11.38 13.68
C HIS A 293 -7.79 11.95 12.27
N ASP A 294 -7.91 11.10 11.25
CA ASP A 294 -7.63 11.46 9.84
C ASP A 294 -8.78 12.24 9.17
N GLN A 295 -9.94 12.33 9.81
CA GLN A 295 -11.19 12.74 9.14
C GLN A 295 -11.09 14.06 8.38
N LEU A 296 -10.56 15.11 9.01
CA LEU A 296 -10.36 16.41 8.37
C LEU A 296 -9.43 16.29 7.16
N CYS A 297 -8.33 15.56 7.31
CA CYS A 297 -7.34 15.40 6.24
C CYS A 297 -7.91 14.56 5.07
N ARG A 298 -8.77 13.58 5.36
CA ARG A 298 -9.52 12.82 4.33
C ARG A 298 -10.47 13.72 3.54
N GLN A 299 -11.16 14.64 4.22
CA GLN A 299 -12.06 15.59 3.57
C GLN A 299 -11.27 16.56 2.68
N VAL A 300 -10.14 17.08 3.15
CA VAL A 300 -9.21 17.89 2.34
C VAL A 300 -8.74 17.12 1.12
N ALA A 301 -8.25 15.89 1.30
CA ALA A 301 -7.80 15.05 0.20
C ALA A 301 -8.93 14.76 -0.81
N THR A 302 -10.17 14.57 -0.35
CA THR A 302 -11.34 14.36 -1.21
C THR A 302 -11.58 15.57 -2.12
N VAL A 303 -11.54 16.78 -1.56
CA VAL A 303 -11.70 18.04 -2.33
C VAL A 303 -10.54 18.26 -3.31
N CYS A 304 -9.30 18.00 -2.89
CA CYS A 304 -8.13 18.21 -3.74
C CYS A 304 -8.04 17.20 -4.89
N LEU A 305 -8.35 15.92 -4.62
CA LEU A 305 -8.10 14.85 -5.58
C LEU A 305 -9.25 14.66 -6.58
N GLN A 306 -10.50 14.84 -6.13
CA GLN A 306 -11.71 14.63 -6.94
C GLN A 306 -11.56 13.38 -7.82
N ARG A 307 -11.47 12.24 -7.14
CA ARG A 307 -11.16 10.93 -7.74
C ARG A 307 -12.20 10.60 -8.81
N SER A 308 -11.84 9.72 -9.74
CA SER A 308 -12.78 9.26 -10.76
C SER A 308 -14.01 8.60 -10.11
N PRO A 309 -15.23 8.82 -10.64
CA PRO A 309 -16.43 8.10 -10.17
C PRO A 309 -16.28 6.58 -10.24
N ALA A 310 -15.48 6.07 -11.19
CA ALA A 310 -15.17 4.65 -11.27
C ALA A 310 -14.49 4.11 -10.01
N SER A 311 -13.79 4.98 -9.27
CA SER A 311 -13.03 4.73 -8.04
C SER A 311 -13.78 5.11 -6.76
N GLN A 312 -15.03 5.55 -6.83
CA GLN A 312 -15.86 5.92 -5.67
C GLN A 312 -17.10 5.03 -5.51
N THR A 313 -17.66 5.02 -4.30
CA THR A 313 -19.02 4.61 -3.94
C THR A 313 -20.01 5.74 -4.23
N ASP A 314 -21.30 5.45 -4.29
CA ASP A 314 -22.32 6.48 -4.51
C ASP A 314 -22.37 7.44 -3.30
N VAL A 315 -22.17 6.92 -2.07
CA VAL A 315 -22.01 7.74 -0.86
C VAL A 315 -20.75 8.62 -0.92
N GLU A 316 -19.61 8.12 -1.40
CA GLU A 316 -18.39 8.94 -1.57
C GLU A 316 -18.57 10.03 -2.63
N GLU A 317 -19.32 9.75 -3.70
CA GLU A 317 -19.65 10.75 -4.73
C GLU A 317 -20.52 11.87 -4.13
N ALA A 318 -21.59 11.52 -3.41
CA ALA A 318 -22.45 12.50 -2.73
C ALA A 318 -21.68 13.31 -1.67
N LEU A 319 -20.78 12.66 -0.93
CA LEU A 319 -19.88 13.33 0.01
C LEU A 319 -18.91 14.27 -0.72
N THR A 320 -18.33 13.86 -1.85
CA THR A 320 -17.43 14.69 -2.65
C THR A 320 -18.15 15.96 -3.11
N ASP A 321 -19.36 15.83 -3.66
CA ASP A 321 -20.17 16.97 -4.10
C ASP A 321 -20.46 17.94 -2.96
N LEU A 322 -20.81 17.42 -1.78
CA LEU A 322 -21.02 18.23 -0.58
C LEU A 322 -19.74 19.00 -0.21
N LEU A 323 -18.62 18.30 -0.07
CA LEU A 323 -17.35 18.89 0.37
C LEU A 323 -16.84 19.94 -0.62
N VAL A 324 -16.89 19.65 -1.92
CA VAL A 324 -16.48 20.60 -2.99
C VAL A 324 -17.38 21.83 -2.98
N THR A 325 -18.69 21.66 -2.82
CA THR A 325 -19.63 22.79 -2.75
C THR A 325 -19.38 23.66 -1.52
N THR A 326 -19.17 23.04 -0.36
CA THR A 326 -18.88 23.74 0.91
C THR A 326 -17.58 24.54 0.83
N THR A 327 -16.56 23.99 0.17
CA THR A 327 -15.21 24.57 0.14
C THR A 327 -14.97 25.49 -1.04
N LEU A 328 -16.01 25.83 -1.82
CA LEU A 328 -15.89 26.66 -3.03
C LEU A 328 -15.03 27.91 -2.79
N GLY A 329 -14.10 28.16 -3.71
CA GLY A 329 -13.18 29.31 -3.67
C GLY A 329 -11.96 29.15 -2.75
N TRP A 330 -11.71 27.96 -2.18
CA TRP A 330 -10.50 27.69 -1.39
C TRP A 330 -9.20 27.87 -2.18
N ASP A 331 -9.27 27.74 -3.50
CA ASP A 331 -8.16 27.81 -4.45
C ASP A 331 -7.92 29.23 -4.99
N VAL A 332 -8.72 30.23 -4.57
CA VAL A 332 -8.56 31.61 -5.00
C VAL A 332 -7.19 32.15 -4.59
N GLY A 333 -6.39 32.53 -5.59
CA GLY A 333 -5.03 33.05 -5.38
C GLY A 333 -3.96 31.96 -5.24
N VAL A 334 -4.31 30.69 -5.38
CA VAL A 334 -3.34 29.58 -5.47
C VAL A 334 -2.93 29.39 -6.93
N SER A 335 -1.62 29.34 -7.20
CA SER A 335 -1.13 29.15 -8.57
C SER A 335 -1.38 27.72 -9.07
N ARG A 336 -1.36 27.52 -10.39
CA ARG A 336 -1.52 26.19 -11.01
C ARG A 336 -0.47 25.19 -10.49
N ASP A 337 0.79 25.60 -10.37
CA ASP A 337 1.88 24.74 -9.88
C ASP A 337 1.66 24.34 -8.41
N GLU A 338 1.22 25.29 -7.58
CA GLU A 338 0.89 25.01 -6.18
C GLU A 338 -0.31 24.05 -6.08
N MET A 339 -1.30 24.18 -6.97
CA MET A 339 -2.44 23.26 -7.05
C MET A 339 -2.01 21.84 -7.42
N ILE A 340 -1.20 21.68 -8.47
CA ILE A 340 -0.64 20.37 -8.88
C ILE A 340 0.11 19.74 -7.71
N MET A 341 0.96 20.52 -7.06
CA MET A 341 1.75 20.03 -5.93
C MET A 341 0.88 19.68 -4.72
N THR A 342 -0.18 20.44 -4.44
CA THR A 342 -1.16 20.10 -3.40
C THR A 342 -1.87 18.79 -3.69
N ARG A 343 -2.25 18.51 -4.95
CA ARG A 343 -2.81 17.20 -5.34
C ARG A 343 -1.80 16.07 -5.12
N LYS A 344 -0.53 16.26 -5.48
CA LYS A 344 0.53 15.26 -5.26
C LYS A 344 0.74 14.96 -3.78
N VAL A 345 0.79 15.99 -2.93
CA VAL A 345 0.93 15.83 -1.47
C VAL A 345 -0.30 15.15 -0.87
N ALA A 346 -1.51 15.54 -1.29
CA ALA A 346 -2.75 14.91 -0.85
C ALA A 346 -2.80 13.43 -1.22
N HIS A 347 -2.41 13.09 -2.45
CA HIS A 347 -2.35 11.71 -2.91
C HIS A 347 -1.33 10.88 -2.11
N ALA A 348 -0.13 11.45 -1.92
CA ALA A 348 0.93 10.81 -1.16
C ALA A 348 0.54 10.59 0.31
N TRP A 349 -0.17 11.53 0.93
CA TRP A 349 -0.73 11.35 2.27
C TRP A 349 -1.80 10.23 2.28
N ASP A 350 -2.78 10.26 1.37
CA ASP A 350 -3.87 9.27 1.30
C ASP A 350 -3.34 7.82 1.16
N GLN A 351 -2.28 7.65 0.38
CA GLN A 351 -1.51 6.40 0.28
C GLN A 351 -0.95 5.93 1.63
N ARG A 352 -0.34 6.84 2.41
CA ARG A 352 0.26 6.52 3.72
C ARG A 352 -0.81 6.27 4.79
N ALA A 353 -1.88 7.05 4.78
CA ALA A 353 -3.04 6.85 5.63
C ALA A 353 -3.66 5.46 5.40
N ALA A 354 -3.72 4.98 4.14
CA ALA A 354 -4.17 3.62 3.85
C ALA A 354 -3.27 2.55 4.50
N LEU A 355 -1.94 2.73 4.49
CA LEU A 355 -1.01 1.81 5.14
C LEU A 355 -1.15 1.84 6.67
N SER A 356 -1.29 3.02 7.28
CA SER A 356 -1.54 3.17 8.72
C SER A 356 -2.83 2.47 9.14
N ALA A 357 -3.89 2.66 8.37
CA ALA A 357 -5.17 2.04 8.62
C ALA A 357 -5.12 0.52 8.42
N ASP A 358 -4.36 0.01 7.44
CA ASP A 358 -4.15 -1.44 7.28
C ASP A 358 -3.46 -2.05 8.50
N ARG A 359 -2.44 -1.39 9.05
CA ARG A 359 -1.77 -1.83 10.29
C ARG A 359 -2.76 -1.88 11.45
N GLY A 360 -3.60 -0.85 11.60
CA GLY A 360 -4.67 -0.83 12.61
C GLY A 360 -5.71 -1.94 12.38
N GLY A 361 -6.15 -2.14 11.14
CA GLY A 361 -7.08 -3.21 10.78
C GLY A 361 -6.54 -4.60 11.09
N LEU A 362 -5.23 -4.83 10.87
CA LEU A 362 -4.57 -6.09 11.23
C LEU A 362 -4.50 -6.28 12.75
N LEU A 363 -4.22 -5.23 13.53
CA LEU A 363 -4.25 -5.31 14.99
C LEU A 363 -5.64 -5.67 15.50
N ALA A 364 -6.69 -5.09 14.92
CA ALA A 364 -8.06 -5.37 15.29
C ALA A 364 -8.48 -6.82 14.96
N CYS A 365 -8.18 -7.32 13.75
CA CYS A 365 -8.62 -8.66 13.35
C CYS A 365 -7.69 -9.80 13.82
N GLY A 366 -6.41 -9.52 14.07
CA GLY A 366 -5.42 -10.51 14.50
C GLY A 366 -5.04 -11.58 13.47
N ASP A 367 -5.53 -11.46 12.22
CA ASP A 367 -5.37 -12.48 11.18
C ASP A 367 -4.79 -11.86 9.90
N ILE A 368 -3.51 -12.15 9.64
CA ILE A 368 -2.77 -11.62 8.49
C ILE A 368 -3.30 -12.15 7.15
N ASP A 369 -3.76 -13.40 7.10
CA ASP A 369 -4.26 -14.00 5.85
C ASP A 369 -5.62 -13.41 5.50
N ALA A 370 -6.50 -13.25 6.49
CA ALA A 370 -7.78 -12.56 6.33
C ALA A 370 -7.59 -11.09 5.95
N ALA A 371 -6.64 -10.39 6.58
CA ALA A 371 -6.31 -9.00 6.25
C ALA A 371 -5.84 -8.87 4.80
N CYS A 372 -4.90 -9.71 4.35
CA CYS A 372 -4.40 -9.69 2.98
C CYS A 372 -5.51 -10.02 1.97
N LEU A 373 -6.34 -11.02 2.26
CA LEU A 373 -7.49 -11.37 1.42
C LEU A 373 -8.50 -10.22 1.33
N ALA A 374 -8.76 -9.53 2.43
CA ALA A 374 -9.66 -8.38 2.46
C ALA A 374 -9.13 -7.21 1.62
N ILE A 375 -7.82 -6.94 1.65
CA ILE A 375 -7.20 -5.94 0.76
C ILE A 375 -7.41 -6.32 -0.71
N ALA A 376 -7.11 -7.57 -1.09
CA ALA A 376 -7.30 -8.06 -2.46
C ALA A 376 -8.77 -7.95 -2.91
N ARG A 377 -9.72 -8.35 -2.05
CA ARG A 377 -11.16 -8.25 -2.34
C ARG A 377 -11.64 -6.80 -2.42
N GLY A 378 -11.03 -5.89 -1.66
CA GLY A 378 -11.31 -4.45 -1.70
C GLY A 378 -11.04 -3.81 -3.06
N THR A 379 -10.15 -4.37 -3.87
CA THR A 379 -9.86 -3.88 -5.23
C THR A 379 -10.84 -4.40 -6.28
N ALA A 380 -11.71 -5.35 -5.93
CA ALA A 380 -12.69 -5.88 -6.86
C ALA A 380 -13.74 -4.82 -7.23
N ARG A 381 -14.24 -4.91 -8.47
CA ARG A 381 -15.24 -3.96 -8.98
C ARG A 381 -16.58 -4.09 -8.25
N ASP A 382 -16.96 -5.30 -7.86
CA ASP A 382 -18.22 -5.62 -7.21
C ASP A 382 -18.09 -6.85 -6.29
N SER A 383 -19.17 -7.10 -5.54
CA SER A 383 -19.30 -8.19 -4.58
C SER A 383 -19.12 -9.59 -5.17
N ASP A 384 -19.47 -9.82 -6.43
CA ASP A 384 -19.46 -11.18 -7.01
C ASP A 384 -18.03 -11.59 -7.35
N ILE A 385 -17.28 -10.65 -7.93
CA ILE A 385 -15.84 -10.81 -8.17
C ILE A 385 -15.11 -10.93 -6.83
N ALA A 386 -15.44 -10.05 -5.86
CA ALA A 386 -14.82 -10.09 -4.53
C ALA A 386 -15.01 -11.46 -3.84
N ALA A 387 -16.24 -12.00 -3.85
CA ALA A 387 -16.56 -13.24 -3.15
C ALA A 387 -15.78 -14.47 -3.68
N THR A 388 -15.40 -14.46 -4.95
CA THR A 388 -14.70 -15.56 -5.62
C THR A 388 -13.20 -15.36 -5.74
N LEU A 389 -12.70 -14.15 -5.47
CA LEU A 389 -11.28 -13.83 -5.55
C LEU A 389 -10.48 -14.54 -4.44
N SER A 390 -9.40 -15.20 -4.84
CA SER A 390 -8.39 -15.76 -3.94
C SER A 390 -7.19 -14.83 -3.83
N LEU A 391 -6.52 -14.85 -2.68
CA LEU A 391 -5.30 -14.06 -2.46
C LEU A 391 -4.17 -14.51 -3.40
N ALA A 392 -4.05 -15.81 -3.66
CA ALA A 392 -3.02 -16.37 -4.53
C ALA A 392 -3.19 -15.88 -5.98
N ASP A 393 -4.41 -15.98 -6.54
CA ASP A 393 -4.69 -15.55 -7.90
C ASP A 393 -4.55 -14.03 -8.06
N PHE A 394 -4.88 -13.27 -7.01
CA PHE A 394 -4.66 -11.83 -7.00
C PHE A 394 -3.16 -11.50 -7.05
N MET A 395 -2.37 -12.08 -6.15
CA MET A 395 -0.93 -11.78 -6.07
C MET A 395 -0.17 -12.26 -7.32
N ALA A 396 -0.58 -13.36 -7.95
CA ALA A 396 0.02 -13.86 -9.18
C ALA A 396 -0.01 -12.84 -10.34
N GLN A 397 -0.97 -11.91 -10.35
CA GLN A 397 -1.06 -10.84 -11.37
C GLN A 397 0.05 -9.77 -11.23
N TYR A 398 0.72 -9.74 -10.08
CA TYR A 398 1.74 -8.77 -9.72
C TYR A 398 3.08 -9.42 -9.39
N ASP A 399 3.21 -10.72 -9.62
CA ASP A 399 4.44 -11.46 -9.35
C ASP A 399 5.61 -10.88 -10.16
N GLY A 400 6.77 -10.77 -9.51
CA GLY A 400 7.98 -10.17 -10.07
C GLY A 400 7.94 -8.64 -10.30
N LYS A 401 6.86 -7.92 -9.97
CA LYS A 401 6.83 -6.45 -10.09
C LYS A 401 7.57 -5.76 -8.94
N ASP A 402 8.28 -4.68 -9.26
CA ASP A 402 8.96 -3.87 -8.26
C ASP A 402 7.94 -3.14 -7.37
N PRO A 403 8.07 -3.17 -6.02
CA PRO A 403 7.20 -2.41 -5.11
C PRO A 403 7.05 -0.92 -5.47
N ARG A 404 8.07 -0.28 -6.06
CA ARG A 404 8.02 1.10 -6.58
C ARG A 404 6.95 1.27 -7.64
N GLN A 405 6.85 0.32 -8.56
CA GLN A 405 5.87 0.35 -9.64
C GLN A 405 4.47 0.07 -9.12
N LEU A 406 4.35 -0.80 -8.10
CA LEU A 406 3.08 -1.08 -7.45
C LEU A 406 2.57 0.13 -6.64
N ALA A 407 3.48 0.88 -6.02
CA ALA A 407 3.16 2.08 -5.24
C ALA A 407 2.85 3.31 -6.11
N ALA A 408 3.33 3.36 -7.35
CA ALA A 408 3.15 4.49 -8.26
C ALA A 408 1.80 4.42 -8.99
N ILE A 409 0.74 4.90 -8.35
CA ILE A 409 -0.61 4.98 -8.94
C ILE A 409 -1.00 6.42 -9.27
N ASP A 410 -2.01 6.57 -10.12
CA ASP A 410 -2.50 7.86 -10.58
C ASP A 410 -3.24 8.64 -9.47
N PRO A 411 -3.05 9.97 -9.34
CA PRO A 411 -3.82 10.82 -8.42
C PRO A 411 -5.34 10.81 -8.60
N LYS A 412 -5.90 10.23 -9.66
CA LYS A 412 -7.34 9.96 -9.85
C LYS A 412 -7.80 8.60 -9.33
N GLU A 413 -6.88 7.70 -8.97
CA GLU A 413 -7.20 6.35 -8.50
C GLU A 413 -7.14 6.20 -6.98
N CYS A 414 -8.16 5.60 -6.38
CA CYS A 414 -8.23 5.38 -4.93
C CYS A 414 -7.25 4.27 -4.49
N PRO A 415 -6.34 4.50 -3.51
CA PRO A 415 -5.38 3.50 -3.03
C PRO A 415 -6.07 2.27 -2.42
N LEU A 416 -7.31 2.43 -1.95
CA LEU A 416 -8.07 1.32 -1.39
C LEU A 416 -8.65 0.37 -2.45
N ARG A 417 -8.64 0.78 -3.72
CA ARG A 417 -9.34 0.10 -4.82
C ARG A 417 -8.46 -0.20 -6.02
N ASN A 418 -7.32 0.44 -6.14
CA ASN A 418 -6.36 0.15 -7.19
C ASN A 418 -5.69 -1.22 -6.94
N GLY A 419 -5.69 -2.08 -7.94
CA GLY A 419 -5.09 -3.43 -7.88
C GLY A 419 -3.58 -3.43 -7.57
N PRO A 420 -2.73 -2.77 -8.40
CA PRO A 420 -1.31 -2.62 -8.11
C PRO A 420 -1.00 -2.13 -6.68
N TYR A 421 -1.69 -1.07 -6.22
CA TYR A 421 -1.49 -0.54 -4.88
C TYR A 421 -2.04 -1.47 -3.78
N GLY A 422 -3.10 -2.23 -4.06
CA GLY A 422 -3.55 -3.32 -3.19
C GLY A 422 -2.48 -4.39 -2.99
N ALA A 423 -1.78 -4.79 -4.06
CA ALA A 423 -0.64 -5.70 -3.94
C ALA A 423 0.51 -5.08 -3.14
N TYR A 424 0.81 -3.80 -3.37
CA TYR A 424 1.78 -3.06 -2.55
C TYR A 424 1.43 -3.06 -1.06
N ARG A 425 0.18 -2.73 -0.72
CA ARG A 425 -0.34 -2.74 0.66
C ARG A 425 -0.22 -4.12 1.31
N ILE A 426 -0.52 -5.20 0.58
CA ILE A 426 -0.33 -6.58 1.06
C ILE A 426 1.15 -6.85 1.38
N LEU A 427 2.08 -6.45 0.51
CA LEU A 427 3.52 -6.61 0.77
C LEU A 427 3.96 -5.84 2.01
N MET A 428 3.51 -4.60 2.17
CA MET A 428 3.83 -3.77 3.34
C MET A 428 3.25 -4.35 4.63
N LEU A 429 2.00 -4.84 4.58
CA LEU A 429 1.34 -5.39 5.76
C LEU A 429 2.00 -6.71 6.20
N LYS A 430 2.35 -7.60 5.25
CA LYS A 430 3.10 -8.83 5.55
C LYS A 430 4.48 -8.55 6.12
N TRP A 431 5.17 -7.53 5.60
CA TRP A 431 6.45 -7.11 6.15
C TRP A 431 6.28 -6.60 7.59
N TRP A 432 5.31 -5.72 7.82
CA TRP A 432 5.09 -5.13 9.14
C TRP A 432 4.66 -6.17 10.19
N ALA A 433 3.85 -7.16 9.81
CA ALA A 433 3.43 -8.26 10.68
C ALA A 433 4.61 -9.12 11.19
N ARG A 434 5.78 -9.05 10.54
CA ARG A 434 7.01 -9.72 10.98
C ARG A 434 7.90 -8.86 11.87
N SER A 435 7.58 -7.57 12.02
CA SER A 435 8.38 -6.63 12.80
C SER A 435 8.17 -6.80 14.31
N ASP A 436 9.21 -6.47 15.09
CA ASP A 436 9.12 -6.42 16.56
C ASP A 436 8.03 -5.47 17.04
N GLN A 437 7.78 -4.38 16.31
CA GLN A 437 6.73 -3.41 16.63
C GLN A 437 5.36 -4.07 16.60
N TYR A 438 5.04 -4.81 15.54
CA TYR A 438 3.77 -5.55 15.47
C TYR A 438 3.67 -6.57 16.58
N GLN A 439 4.72 -7.37 16.82
CA GLN A 439 4.70 -8.40 17.87
C GLN A 439 4.48 -7.80 19.27
N GLN A 440 5.03 -6.61 19.54
CA GLN A 440 4.80 -5.88 20.78
C GLN A 440 3.35 -5.38 20.90
N LEU A 441 2.78 -4.85 19.81
CA LEU A 441 1.44 -4.27 19.80
C LEU A 441 0.33 -5.33 19.78
N ALA A 442 0.53 -6.45 19.08
CA ALA A 442 -0.43 -7.55 18.99
C ALA A 442 -0.41 -8.47 20.22
N GLY A 443 0.67 -8.45 21.01
CA GLY A 443 0.83 -9.21 22.25
C GLY A 443 0.53 -8.42 23.54
N ALA A 444 0.26 -7.12 23.42
CA ALA A 444 -0.20 -6.24 24.49
C ALA A 444 -1.73 -6.23 24.54
#